data_AF-A0A2V6UMI6-F1
#
_entry.id   AF-A0A2V6UMI6-F1
#
_cell.length_a   1.000
_cell.length_b   1.000
_cell.length_c   1.000
_cell.angle_alpha   90.00
_cell.angle_beta   90.00
_cell.angle_gamma   90.00
#
_symmetry.space_group_name_H-M   'P 1'
#
loop_
_entity.id
_entity.type
_entity.pdbx_description
1 polymer ?
#
loop_
_entity_poly.entity_id
_entity_poly.type
_entity_poly.pdbx_seq_one_letter_code
_entity_poly.pdbx_strand_id
1 'polypeptide(L)'
;ASAALHALDRDDRGEFSRVLGPTLALSRHVFGAPTRFYKTGVVFAAYLNGHQSHFRMVGGLESARSIPHLAEQFVLMDKAALLRDPDHAAERMRRVLAVAGVV
;
A
#
# COMPACT_ATOMS: atom_id res chain seq x y z
N ALA A 1 2.04 -5.92 -10.68
CA ALA A 1 1.13 -5.81 -11.84
C ALA A 1 1.77 -6.32 -13.13
N SER A 2 2.95 -5.81 -13.55
CA SER A 2 3.62 -6.24 -14.81
C SER A 2 3.77 -7.76 -14.94
N ALA A 3 4.16 -8.48 -13.87
CA ALA A 3 4.25 -9.95 -13.89
C ALA A 3 2.93 -10.66 -14.23
N ALA A 4 1.79 -10.17 -13.72
CA ALA A 4 0.47 -10.72 -14.04
C ALA A 4 0.11 -10.48 -15.51
N LEU A 5 0.43 -9.29 -16.05
CA LEU A 5 0.20 -8.98 -17.46
C LEU A 5 1.05 -9.87 -18.38
N HIS A 6 2.32 -10.11 -18.03
CA HIS A 6 3.16 -11.06 -18.76
C HIS A 6 2.67 -12.52 -18.69
N ALA A 7 1.88 -12.88 -17.67
CA ALA A 7 1.19 -14.17 -17.65
C ALA A 7 0.04 -14.20 -18.67
N LEU A 8 -0.75 -13.12 -18.75
CA LEU A 8 -1.79 -12.98 -19.78
C LEU A 8 -1.23 -12.96 -21.20
N ASP A 9 -0.07 -12.33 -21.43
CA ASP A 9 0.61 -12.34 -22.74
C ASP A 9 0.96 -13.78 -23.18
N ARG A 10 1.12 -14.70 -22.23
CA ARG A 10 1.36 -16.15 -22.45
C ARG A 10 0.10 -17.00 -22.35
N ASP A 11 -1.09 -16.38 -22.31
CA ASP A 11 -2.41 -16.99 -22.05
C ASP A 11 -2.50 -17.80 -20.73
N ASP A 12 -1.61 -17.52 -19.78
CA ASP A 12 -1.57 -18.18 -18.47
C ASP A 12 -2.47 -17.43 -17.47
N ARG A 13 -3.77 -17.70 -17.55
CA ARG A 13 -4.80 -17.11 -16.68
C ARG A 13 -4.68 -17.55 -15.22
N GLY A 14 -4.09 -18.72 -14.98
CA GLY A 14 -3.85 -19.25 -13.64
C GLY A 14 -2.81 -18.40 -12.91
N GLU A 15 -1.66 -18.18 -13.55
CA GLU A 15 -0.60 -17.33 -13.02
C GLU A 15 -1.04 -15.87 -12.90
N PHE A 16 -1.81 -15.35 -13.87
CA PHE A 16 -2.41 -14.01 -13.76
C PHE A 16 -3.23 -13.86 -12.47
N SER A 17 -4.13 -14.81 -12.22
CA SER A 17 -5.02 -14.79 -11.05
C SER A 17 -4.23 -14.96 -9.74
N ARG A 18 -3.19 -15.79 -9.75
CA ARG A 18 -2.31 -16.01 -8.60
C ARG A 18 -1.52 -14.76 -8.23
N VAL A 19 -0.99 -14.03 -9.21
CA VAL A 19 -0.19 -12.83 -8.99
C VAL A 19 -1.06 -11.62 -8.64
N LEU A 20 -2.21 -11.45 -9.33
CA LEU A 20 -3.04 -10.25 -9.16
C LEU A 20 -4.06 -10.41 -8.02
N GLY A 21 -4.57 -11.61 -7.78
CA GLY A 21 -5.61 -11.91 -6.78
C GLY A 21 -5.34 -11.34 -5.38
N PRO A 22 -4.14 -11.56 -4.80
CA PRO A 22 -3.81 -11.02 -3.47
C PRO A 22 -3.91 -9.49 -3.37
N THR A 23 -3.73 -8.77 -4.48
CA THR A 23 -3.76 -7.29 -4.50
C THR A 23 -5.18 -6.72 -4.42
N LEU A 24 -6.22 -7.53 -4.64
CA LEU A 24 -7.61 -7.07 -4.70
C LEU A 24 -8.10 -6.53 -3.36
N ALA A 25 -7.75 -7.20 -2.26
CA ALA A 25 -8.11 -6.76 -0.91
C ALA A 25 -7.47 -5.40 -0.59
N LEU A 26 -6.18 -5.25 -0.88
CA LEU A 26 -5.46 -3.97 -0.76
C LEU A 26 -6.13 -2.88 -1.59
N SER A 27 -6.45 -3.16 -2.86
CA SER A 27 -7.10 -2.20 -3.74
C SER A 27 -8.44 -1.75 -3.18
N ARG A 28 -9.30 -2.68 -2.74
CA ARG A 28 -10.60 -2.34 -2.15
C ARG A 28 -10.45 -1.47 -0.89
N HIS A 29 -9.45 -1.75 -0.06
CA HIS A 29 -9.17 -0.97 1.15
C HIS A 29 -8.70 0.45 0.86
N VAL A 30 -7.74 0.61 -0.07
CA VAL A 30 -7.21 1.93 -0.47
C VAL A 30 -8.30 2.81 -1.08
N PHE A 31 -9.17 2.22 -1.90
CA PHE A 31 -10.26 2.91 -2.59
C PHE A 31 -11.59 2.93 -1.79
N GLY A 32 -11.59 2.40 -0.57
CA GLY A 32 -12.77 2.39 0.31
C GLY A 32 -13.28 3.79 0.64
N ALA A 33 -14.55 3.89 1.05
CA ALA A 33 -15.19 5.17 1.36
C ALA A 33 -14.44 5.93 2.49
N PRO A 34 -14.36 7.28 2.43
CA PRO A 34 -14.67 8.14 1.28
C PRO A 34 -13.56 8.04 0.20
N THR A 35 -13.92 7.59 -1.00
CA THR A 35 -12.97 7.18 -2.05
C THR A 35 -12.05 8.30 -2.53
N ARG A 36 -12.45 9.57 -2.42
CA ARG A 36 -11.63 10.73 -2.83
C ARG A 36 -10.23 10.77 -2.17
N PHE A 37 -10.07 10.11 -1.02
CA PHE A 37 -8.80 10.01 -0.28
C PHE A 37 -7.97 8.77 -0.60
N TYR A 38 -8.26 8.04 -1.69
CA TYR A 38 -7.42 6.91 -2.13
C TYR A 38 -5.95 7.33 -2.38
N LYS A 39 -5.73 8.59 -2.79
CA LYS A 39 -4.39 9.14 -3.06
C LYS A 39 -3.47 9.07 -1.83
N THR A 40 -4.03 9.20 -0.63
CA THR A 40 -3.28 9.05 0.62
C THR A 40 -2.69 7.65 0.73
N GLY A 41 -3.47 6.62 0.41
CA GLY A 41 -2.98 5.24 0.38
C GLY A 41 -1.93 4.98 -0.69
N VAL A 42 -2.08 5.58 -1.89
CA VAL A 42 -1.08 5.46 -2.96
C VAL A 42 0.26 6.07 -2.55
N VAL A 43 0.25 7.30 -2.01
CA VAL A 43 1.47 7.96 -1.54
C VAL A 43 2.05 7.24 -0.32
N PHE A 44 1.22 6.70 0.56
CA PHE A 44 1.66 5.90 1.69
C PHE A 44 2.41 4.63 1.24
N ALA A 45 1.88 3.91 0.22
CA ALA A 45 2.57 2.77 -0.37
C ALA A 45 3.91 3.16 -1.02
N ALA A 46 3.95 4.31 -1.70
CA ALA A 46 5.18 4.85 -2.29
C ALA A 46 6.23 5.18 -1.21
N TYR A 47 5.78 5.77 -0.09
CA TYR A 47 6.62 6.00 1.08
C TYR A 47 7.12 4.69 1.67
N LEU A 48 6.28 3.68 1.94
CA LEU A 48 6.75 2.40 2.49
C LEU A 48 7.80 1.73 1.58
N ASN A 49 7.63 1.79 0.26
CA ASN A 49 8.54 1.20 -0.71
C ASN A 49 9.75 2.07 -1.10
N GLY A 50 9.98 3.19 -0.40
CA GLY A 50 11.18 4.00 -0.59
C GLY A 50 11.20 4.86 -1.85
N HIS A 51 10.08 5.01 -2.56
CA HIS A 51 9.98 5.88 -3.73
C HIS A 51 10.04 7.37 -3.38
N GLN A 52 9.86 7.72 -2.11
CA GLN A 52 10.01 9.06 -1.56
C GLN A 52 10.55 9.00 -0.13
N SER A 53 11.21 10.05 0.36
CA SER A 53 11.83 10.07 1.70
C SER A 53 10.88 10.49 2.83
N HIS A 54 9.70 11.04 2.51
CA HIS A 54 8.75 11.58 3.48
C HIS A 54 7.31 11.12 3.19
N PHE A 55 6.45 11.12 4.21
CA PHE A 55 4.99 10.98 4.04
C PHE A 55 4.31 12.33 4.26
N ARG A 56 4.27 13.15 3.20
CA ARG A 56 3.65 14.48 3.16
C ARG A 56 3.00 14.68 1.80
N MET A 57 1.85 15.35 1.76
CA MET A 57 1.06 15.56 0.56
C MET A 57 0.61 17.02 0.45
N VAL A 58 0.38 17.46 -0.79
CA VAL A 58 -0.24 18.77 -1.06
C VAL A 58 -1.58 18.85 -0.33
N GLY A 59 -1.82 19.98 0.34
CA GLY A 59 -3.04 20.20 1.11
C GLY A 59 -3.12 19.41 2.43
N GLY A 60 -2.02 18.82 2.91
CA GLY A 60 -2.00 18.07 4.17
C GLY A 60 -2.77 16.75 4.11
N LEU A 61 -2.97 16.22 2.89
CA LEU A 61 -3.79 15.03 2.64
C LEU A 61 -3.17 13.72 3.19
N GLU A 62 -1.94 13.74 3.69
CA GLU A 62 -1.37 12.61 4.43
C GLU A 62 -2.20 12.26 5.69
N SER A 63 -2.96 13.21 6.23
CA SER A 63 -3.85 13.01 7.38
C SER A 63 -5.28 12.57 7.01
N ALA A 64 -5.59 12.44 5.72
CA ALA A 64 -6.95 12.17 5.26
C ALA A 64 -7.41 10.70 5.45
N ARG A 65 -6.50 9.82 5.88
CA ARG A 65 -6.80 8.44 6.32
C ARG A 65 -6.34 8.27 7.76
N SER A 66 -7.12 7.55 8.55
CA SER A 66 -6.80 7.30 9.95
C SER A 66 -5.60 6.36 10.11
N ILE A 67 -4.94 6.41 11.26
CA ILE A 67 -3.82 5.51 11.58
C ILE A 67 -4.22 4.02 11.48
N PRO A 68 -5.40 3.58 11.99
CA PRO A 68 -5.87 2.21 11.76
C PRO A 68 -6.03 1.86 10.28
N HIS A 69 -6.49 2.80 9.44
CA HIS A 69 -6.61 2.56 7.99
C HIS A 69 -5.23 2.36 7.36
N LEU A 70 -4.23 3.17 7.73
CA LEU A 70 -2.85 3.01 7.25
C LEU A 70 -2.19 1.72 7.76
N ALA A 71 -2.45 1.31 9.00
CA ALA A 71 -1.95 0.05 9.56
C ALA A 71 -2.54 -1.17 8.85
N GLU A 72 -3.85 -1.19 8.59
CA GLU A 72 -4.47 -2.25 7.80
C GLU A 72 -3.91 -2.27 6.37
N GLN A 73 -3.67 -1.10 5.77
CA GLN A 73 -3.03 -1.03 4.46
C GLN A 73 -1.63 -1.67 4.47
N PHE A 74 -0.81 -1.39 5.49
CA PHE A 74 0.52 -2.00 5.65
C PHE A 74 0.42 -3.54 5.71
N VAL A 75 -0.51 -4.08 6.50
CA VAL A 75 -0.74 -5.53 6.61
C VAL A 75 -1.20 -6.13 5.27
N LEU A 76 -2.10 -5.45 4.55
CA LEU A 76 -2.57 -5.91 3.24
C LEU A 76 -1.46 -5.86 2.18
N MET A 77 -0.53 -4.90 2.27
CA MET A 77 0.63 -4.85 1.39
C MET A 77 1.59 -6.02 1.64
N ASP A 78 1.82 -6.38 2.90
CA ASP A 78 2.63 -7.55 3.27
C ASP A 78 2.00 -8.86 2.74
N LYS A 79 0.69 -9.08 3.01
CA LYS A 79 -0.06 -10.23 2.51
C LYS A 79 -0.07 -10.34 0.98
N ALA A 80 0.02 -9.22 0.28
CA ALA A 80 0.08 -9.16 -1.18
C ALA A 80 1.51 -9.24 -1.74
N ALA A 81 2.53 -9.39 -0.89
CA ALA A 81 3.96 -9.37 -1.25
C ALA A 81 4.37 -8.09 -2.02
N LEU A 82 3.84 -6.94 -1.58
CA LEU A 82 4.06 -5.63 -2.22
C LEU A 82 5.01 -4.71 -1.45
N LEU A 83 5.60 -5.19 -0.35
CA LEU A 83 6.70 -4.51 0.36
C LEU A 83 8.04 -4.94 -0.25
N ARG A 84 8.72 -4.02 -0.91
CA ARG A 84 10.01 -4.30 -1.58
C ARG A 84 11.11 -4.68 -0.58
N ASP A 85 11.10 -4.02 0.56
CA ASP A 85 12.02 -4.23 1.68
C ASP A 85 11.17 -4.21 2.96
N PRO A 86 10.76 -5.38 3.49
CA PRO A 86 9.87 -5.46 4.64
C PRO A 86 10.42 -4.79 5.90
N ASP A 87 11.74 -4.88 6.15
CA ASP A 87 12.37 -4.30 7.33
C ASP A 87 12.37 -2.76 7.24
N HIS A 88 12.71 -2.22 6.08
CA HIS A 88 12.65 -0.78 5.82
C HIS A 88 11.21 -0.24 5.85
N ALA A 89 10.26 -1.00 5.31
CA ALA A 89 8.85 -0.64 5.38
C ALA A 89 8.33 -0.64 6.83
N ALA A 90 8.73 -1.63 7.64
CA ALA A 90 8.37 -1.71 9.05
C ALA A 90 8.96 -0.54 9.86
N GLU A 91 10.23 -0.17 9.62
CA GLU A 91 10.85 1.03 10.19
C GLU A 91 10.05 2.30 9.84
N ARG A 92 9.66 2.45 8.58
CA ARG A 92 8.86 3.60 8.12
C ARG A 92 7.47 3.64 8.73
N MET A 93 6.82 2.48 8.90
CA MET A 93 5.53 2.37 9.59
C MET A 93 5.67 2.73 11.07
N ARG A 94 6.71 2.26 11.76
CA ARG A 94 6.99 2.61 13.16
C ARG A 94 7.14 4.12 13.36
N ARG A 95 7.78 4.83 12.42
CA ARG A 95 7.85 6.31 12.45
C ARG A 95 6.49 6.99 12.34
N VAL A 96 5.60 6.45 11.49
CA VAL A 96 4.23 6.98 11.36
C VAL A 96 3.43 6.77 12.65
N LEU A 97 3.56 5.59 13.27
CA LEU A 97 2.93 5.27 14.56
C LEU A 97 3.45 6.14 15.70
N ALA A 98 4.77 6.35 15.77
CA ALA A 98 5.39 7.18 16.80
C ALA A 98 4.88 8.62 16.77
N VAL A 99 4.74 9.21 15.56
CA VAL A 99 4.16 10.56 15.40
C VAL A 99 2.68 10.60 15.79
N ALA A 100 1.97 9.47 15.70
CA ALA A 100 0.60 9.32 16.17
C ALA A 100 0.48 9.02 17.68
N GLY A 101 1.60 8.96 18.42
CA GLY A 101 1.61 8.68 19.85
C GLY A 101 1.48 7.20 20.21
N VAL A 102 1.72 6.30 19.26
CA VAL A 102 1.76 4.85 19.50
C VAL A 102 3.22 4.43 19.66
N VAL A 103 3.58 3.96 20.86
CA VAL A 103 4.93 3.50 21.26
C VAL A 103 4.98 2.00 21.45
#